data_AF-A0A7R9BY09-F1
#
_entry.id   AF-A0A7R9BY09-F1
#
_cell.length_a   1.000
_cell.length_b   1.000
_cell.length_c   1.000
_cell.angle_alpha   90.00
_cell.angle_beta   90.00
_cell.angle_gamma   90.00
#
_symmetry.space_group_name_H-M   'P 1'
#
loop_
_entity.id
_entity.type
_entity.pdbx_description
1 polymer ?
#
loop_
_entity_poly.entity_id
_entity_poly.type
_entity_poly.pdbx_seq_one_letter_code
_entity_poly.pdbx_strand_id
1 'polypeptide(L)'
;MDDNSRRQRIRVLKKSSPNGNITVYLGKQDFVDHLTHVDPIGGVILMNPDDLNNKKVFGKVLPAFRYGCNDPDVVGSTLRKDLCFTTNQIYPPRDEMPARTPTRFQELLLKKLGANAHPFYFEFPLKCPASATLLSAIRDPGKLRGVDYEFRVYVAETAGEKQQKSFTTMAKEIGFVVE
;
A
#
# COMPACT_ATOMS: atom_id res chain seq x y z
N MET A 1 4.19 -36.66 20.60
CA MET A 1 5.29 -35.76 20.20
C MET A 1 4.67 -34.66 19.37
N ASP A 2 4.89 -33.44 19.82
CA ASP A 2 3.99 -32.30 19.72
C ASP A 2 3.96 -31.67 18.32
N ASP A 3 2.83 -31.76 17.62
CA ASP A 3 2.51 -30.90 16.47
C ASP A 3 2.02 -29.53 16.98
N ASN A 4 2.90 -28.86 17.71
CA ASN A 4 2.78 -27.45 18.04
C ASN A 4 3.50 -26.63 16.95
N SER A 5 3.10 -26.86 15.69
CA SER A 5 3.39 -25.96 14.59
C SER A 5 2.65 -24.65 14.89
N ARG A 6 3.33 -23.80 15.67
CA ARG A 6 2.89 -22.48 16.17
C ARG A 6 1.89 -21.91 15.19
N ARG A 7 0.62 -21.78 15.61
CA ARG A 7 -0.32 -20.84 15.01
C ARG A 7 0.31 -19.46 15.17
N GLN A 8 1.28 -19.12 14.31
CA GLN A 8 1.83 -17.79 14.22
C GLN A 8 0.63 -16.92 13.89
N ARG A 9 0.25 -16.12 14.88
CA ARG A 9 -0.83 -15.16 14.77
C ARG A 9 -0.43 -14.21 13.65
N ILE A 10 -0.99 -14.42 12.46
CA ILE A 10 -0.71 -13.60 11.29
C ILE A 10 -1.05 -12.16 11.67
N ARG A 11 -0.04 -11.29 11.70
CA ARG A 11 -0.24 -9.86 11.94
C ARG A 11 -0.87 -9.30 10.67
N VAL A 12 -2.06 -8.72 10.82
CA VAL A 12 -2.82 -8.16 9.70
C VAL A 12 -2.91 -6.67 9.89
N LEU A 13 -2.52 -5.94 8.86
CA LEU A 13 -2.65 -4.49 8.81
C LEU A 13 -3.96 -4.17 8.13
N LYS A 14 -4.85 -3.53 8.87
CA LYS A 14 -6.18 -3.13 8.39
C LYS A 14 -6.28 -1.62 8.40
N LYS A 15 -6.82 -1.09 7.31
CA LYS A 15 -6.94 0.35 7.09
C LYS A 15 -8.24 0.60 6.29
N SER A 16 -9.24 1.25 6.91
CA SER A 16 -10.57 1.56 6.33
C SER A 16 -10.74 3.03 5.92
N SER A 17 -11.33 3.28 4.75
CA SER A 17 -11.58 4.63 4.22
C SER A 17 -12.39 5.50 5.18
N PRO A 18 -12.29 6.85 5.14
CA PRO A 18 -13.03 7.73 6.03
C PRO A 18 -14.56 7.54 5.93
N ASN A 19 -15.04 7.21 4.73
CA ASN A 19 -16.45 6.87 4.50
C ASN A 19 -16.80 5.41 4.86
N GLY A 20 -15.81 4.54 5.09
CA GLY A 20 -16.01 3.13 5.41
C GLY A 20 -16.22 2.21 4.20
N ASN A 21 -16.38 2.76 3.00
CA ASN A 21 -16.74 2.03 1.78
C ASN A 21 -15.67 1.03 1.32
N ILE A 22 -14.40 1.27 1.64
CA ILE A 22 -13.28 0.40 1.29
C ILE A 22 -12.41 0.15 2.51
N THR A 23 -12.07 -1.12 2.73
CA THR A 23 -11.06 -1.50 3.71
C THR A 23 -9.96 -2.32 3.05
N VAL A 24 -8.71 -1.93 3.29
CA VAL A 24 -7.52 -2.64 2.81
C VAL A 24 -6.94 -3.48 3.93
N TYR A 25 -6.59 -4.71 3.61
CA TYR A 25 -5.88 -5.65 4.46
C TYR A 25 -4.55 -6.06 3.83
N LEU A 26 -3.44 -5.82 4.53
CA LEU A 26 -2.09 -6.24 4.12
C LEU A 26 -1.53 -7.26 5.11
N GLY A 27 -0.81 -8.24 4.58
CA GLY A 27 -0.14 -9.27 5.40
C GLY A 27 1.25 -8.86 5.90
N LYS A 28 1.87 -7.85 5.27
CA LYS A 28 3.20 -7.33 5.62
C LYS A 28 3.32 -5.84 5.28
N GLN A 29 4.26 -5.16 5.94
CA GLN A 29 4.62 -3.76 5.67
C GLN A 29 5.96 -3.62 4.97
N ASP A 30 6.79 -4.66 4.98
CA ASP A 30 8.12 -4.64 4.39
C ASP A 30 8.15 -5.53 3.14
N PHE A 31 8.70 -5.00 2.06
CA PHE A 31 8.85 -5.65 0.76
C PHE A 31 10.32 -5.60 0.37
N VAL A 32 10.85 -6.76 0.01
CA VAL A 32 12.26 -6.93 -0.32
C VAL A 32 12.44 -6.83 -1.84
N ASP A 33 13.43 -6.06 -2.25
CA ASP A 33 13.94 -5.99 -3.62
C ASP A 33 15.12 -6.95 -3.74
N HIS A 34 14.95 -7.98 -4.57
CA HIS A 34 15.93 -9.04 -4.83
C HIS A 34 16.80 -8.75 -6.06
N LEU A 35 16.89 -7.48 -6.50
CA LEU A 35 17.57 -6.97 -7.71
C LEU A 35 16.98 -7.44 -9.06
N THR A 36 16.41 -8.64 -9.09
CA THR A 36 15.73 -9.25 -10.23
C THR A 36 14.23 -8.99 -10.23
N HIS A 37 13.65 -8.92 -9.03
CA HIS A 37 12.24 -8.67 -8.79
C HIS A 37 12.05 -8.13 -7.38
N VAL A 38 10.94 -7.44 -7.17
CA VAL A 38 10.50 -7.01 -5.84
C VAL A 38 9.33 -7.88 -5.42
N ASP A 39 9.31 -8.25 -4.14
CA ASP A 39 8.15 -8.88 -3.52
C ASP A 39 6.86 -8.08 -3.81
N PRO A 40 5.83 -8.68 -4.43
CA PRO A 40 4.60 -7.96 -4.73
C PRO A 40 3.83 -7.62 -3.45
N ILE A 41 3.11 -6.50 -3.49
CA ILE A 41 2.15 -6.13 -2.45
C ILE A 41 0.91 -7.02 -2.60
N GLY A 42 0.85 -8.06 -1.77
CA GLY A 42 -0.30 -8.94 -1.64
C GLY A 42 -1.25 -8.48 -0.54
N GLY A 43 -2.54 -8.33 -0.89
CA GLY A 43 -3.56 -7.92 0.08
C GLY A 43 -4.97 -8.38 -0.29
N VAL A 44 -5.93 -7.98 0.55
CA VAL A 44 -7.36 -8.13 0.31
C VAL A 44 -8.01 -6.76 0.45
N ILE A 45 -8.87 -6.39 -0.49
CA ILE A 45 -9.79 -5.27 -0.31
C ILE A 45 -11.16 -5.80 0.06
N LEU A 46 -11.83 -5.16 1.02
CA LEU A 46 -13.23 -5.35 1.34
C LEU A 46 -13.97 -4.10 0.87
N MET A 47 -15.06 -4.29 0.13
CA MET A 47 -15.84 -3.18 -0.43
C MET A 47 -17.30 -3.27 0.00
N ASN A 48 -17.95 -2.12 0.16
CA ASN A 48 -19.40 -2.06 0.24
C ASN A 48 -19.99 -1.94 -1.17
N PRO A 49 -20.82 -2.90 -1.62
CA PRO A 49 -21.31 -2.94 -2.99
C PRO A 49 -22.22 -1.76 -3.35
N ASP A 50 -22.93 -1.20 -2.36
CA ASP A 50 -23.89 -0.11 -2.54
C ASP A 50 -23.23 1.22 -3.00
N ASP A 51 -21.93 1.37 -2.75
CA ASP A 51 -21.20 2.61 -2.99
C ASP A 51 -20.40 2.63 -4.29
N LEU A 52 -20.32 1.50 -5.00
CA LEU A 52 -19.42 1.38 -6.14
C LEU A 52 -20.01 1.92 -7.43
N ASN A 53 -21.33 2.11 -7.61
CA ASN A 53 -21.98 2.83 -8.73
C ASN A 53 -21.19 2.88 -10.06
N ASN A 54 -20.82 1.72 -10.61
CA ASN A 54 -20.02 1.54 -11.85
C ASN A 54 -18.58 2.11 -11.86
N LYS A 55 -18.06 2.50 -10.70
CA LYS A 55 -16.69 2.94 -10.49
C LYS A 55 -15.75 1.76 -10.25
N LYS A 56 -14.47 2.00 -10.51
CA LYS A 56 -13.39 1.03 -10.41
C LYS A 56 -12.52 1.35 -9.19
N VAL A 57 -11.93 0.33 -8.59
CA VAL A 57 -10.96 0.48 -7.51
C VAL A 57 -9.56 0.34 -8.08
N PHE A 58 -8.71 1.31 -7.77
CA PHE A 58 -7.32 1.36 -8.18
C PHE A 58 -6.40 1.33 -6.98
N GLY A 59 -5.30 0.57 -7.10
CA GLY A 59 -4.14 0.66 -6.23
C GLY A 59 -3.08 1.57 -6.86
N LYS A 60 -2.37 2.32 -6.03
CA LYS A 60 -1.28 3.19 -6.45
C LYS A 60 -0.14 3.15 -5.46
N VAL A 61 1.08 2.89 -5.94
CA VAL A 61 2.30 3.03 -5.15
C VAL A 61 2.95 4.37 -5.48
N LEU A 62 3.29 5.12 -4.44
CA LEU A 62 3.85 6.47 -4.50
C LEU A 62 5.17 6.51 -3.71
N PRO A 63 6.33 6.32 -4.37
CA PRO A 63 7.60 6.76 -3.82
C PRO A 63 7.62 8.29 -3.74
N ALA A 64 7.85 8.82 -2.54
CA ALA A 64 8.02 10.24 -2.30
C ALA A 64 9.38 10.51 -1.67
N PHE A 65 10.13 11.43 -2.25
CA PHE A 65 11.30 12.01 -1.61
C PHE A 65 10.83 13.11 -0.65
N ARG A 66 11.24 13.04 0.61
CA ARG A 66 10.96 14.03 1.63
C ARG A 66 12.26 14.64 2.13
N TYR A 67 12.25 15.96 2.24
CA TYR A 67 13.31 16.75 2.82
C TYR A 67 12.69 17.83 3.70
N GLY A 68 13.11 17.91 4.97
CA GLY A 68 12.70 18.98 5.88
C GLY A 68 12.19 18.46 7.22
N CYS A 69 11.62 19.36 8.01
CA CYS A 69 11.12 19.03 9.34
C CYS A 69 9.76 18.34 9.25
N ASN A 70 9.63 17.13 9.81
CA ASN A 70 8.32 16.44 9.86
C ASN A 70 7.44 16.90 11.03
N ASP A 71 7.93 17.83 11.85
CA ASP A 71 7.19 18.38 12.99
C ASP A 71 6.14 19.39 12.49
N PRO A 72 4.83 19.15 12.72
CA PRO A 72 3.77 20.05 12.29
C PRO A 72 3.84 21.43 12.98
N ASP A 73 4.53 21.55 14.12
CA ASP A 73 4.65 22.78 14.89
C ASP A 73 5.88 23.63 14.49
N VAL A 74 6.75 23.09 13.63
CA VAL A 74 7.96 23.79 13.16
C VAL A 74 7.69 24.46 11.81
N VAL A 75 7.75 25.80 11.80
CA VAL A 75 7.67 26.60 10.59
C VAL A 75 8.94 26.42 9.76
N GLY A 76 8.83 25.66 8.68
CA GLY A 76 9.92 25.43 7.72
C GLY A 76 9.40 24.74 6.46
N SER A 77 10.08 24.93 5.33
CA SER A 77 9.68 24.31 4.06
C SER A 77 9.93 22.81 4.09
N THR A 78 8.87 22.02 4.23
CA THR A 78 8.88 20.60 3.87
C THR A 78 8.81 20.49 2.36
N LEU A 79 9.85 19.91 1.77
CA LEU A 79 9.87 19.54 0.37
C LEU A 79 9.45 18.08 0.25
N ARG A 80 8.31 17.84 -0.39
CA ARG A 80 7.90 16.51 -0.84
C ARG A 80 7.91 16.48 -2.36
N LYS A 81 8.65 15.55 -2.95
CA LYS A 81 8.66 15.31 -4.39
C LYS A 81 8.26 13.86 -4.67
N ASP A 82 7.10 13.67 -5.29
CA ASP A 82 6.70 12.35 -5.79
C ASP A 82 7.59 12.00 -6.98
N LEU A 83 8.25 10.83 -6.94
CA LEU A 83 9.29 10.44 -7.91
C LEU A 83 8.70 9.72 -9.12
N CYS A 84 7.85 8.73 -8.84
CA CYS A 84 7.17 7.92 -9.83
C CYS A 84 5.79 7.57 -9.29
N PHE A 85 4.89 7.16 -10.17
CA PHE A 85 3.64 6.56 -9.76
C PHE A 85 3.30 5.43 -10.70
N THR A 86 2.84 4.33 -10.14
CA THR A 86 2.21 3.25 -10.89
C THR A 86 0.83 3.03 -10.32
N THR A 87 -0.13 2.88 -11.21
CA THR A 87 -1.54 2.72 -10.88
C THR A 87 -2.04 1.47 -11.57
N ASN A 88 -2.58 0.53 -10.81
CA ASN A 88 -3.18 -0.69 -11.33
C ASN A 88 -4.63 -0.79 -10.85
N GLN A 89 -5.50 -1.32 -11.70
CA GLN A 89 -6.88 -1.61 -11.35
C GLN A 89 -6.94 -2.88 -10.50
N ILE A 90 -7.56 -2.79 -9.32
CA ILE A 90 -7.79 -3.91 -8.41
C ILE A 90 -9.18 -4.52 -8.66
N TYR A 91 -10.20 -3.68 -8.80
CA TYR A 91 -11.58 -4.11 -9.01
C TYR A 91 -12.29 -3.23 -10.06
N PRO A 92 -13.12 -3.80 -10.96
CA PRO A 92 -13.25 -5.23 -11.22
C PRO A 92 -11.92 -5.83 -11.73
N PRO A 93 -11.65 -7.12 -11.50
CA PRO A 93 -10.46 -7.78 -12.05
C PRO A 93 -10.43 -7.62 -13.58
N ARG A 94 -9.24 -7.40 -14.16
CA ARG A 94 -9.07 -7.37 -15.61
C ARG A 94 -8.82 -8.77 -16.15
N ASP A 95 -9.45 -9.12 -17.27
CA ASP A 95 -9.30 -10.43 -17.91
C ASP A 95 -7.84 -10.72 -18.34
N GLU A 96 -7.07 -9.67 -18.63
CA GLU A 96 -5.66 -9.75 -19.02
C GLU A 96 -4.72 -10.14 -17.86
N MET A 97 -5.20 -10.10 -16.62
CA MET A 97 -4.37 -10.34 -15.45
C MET A 97 -4.50 -11.81 -15.05
N PRO A 98 -3.42 -12.63 -15.13
CA PRO A 98 -3.51 -14.04 -14.82
C PRO A 98 -4.00 -14.23 -13.38
N ALA A 99 -5.00 -15.11 -13.20
CA ALA A 99 -5.51 -15.46 -11.89
C ALA A 99 -4.37 -16.03 -11.04
N ARG A 100 -3.83 -15.21 -10.13
CA ARG A 100 -2.80 -15.64 -9.20
C ARG A 100 -3.42 -16.50 -8.12
N THR A 101 -2.76 -17.59 -7.78
CA THR A 101 -3.13 -18.42 -6.62
C THR A 101 -3.08 -17.57 -5.36
N PRO A 102 -4.21 -17.40 -4.63
CA PRO A 102 -4.26 -16.66 -3.39
C PRO A 102 -3.21 -17.16 -2.38
N THR A 103 -2.57 -16.24 -1.68
CA THR A 103 -1.72 -16.60 -0.54
C THR A 103 -2.58 -17.17 0.60
N ARG A 104 -2.00 -18.01 1.47
CA ARG A 104 -2.67 -18.49 2.69
C ARG A 104 -3.31 -17.37 3.53
N PHE A 105 -2.65 -16.20 3.57
CA PHE A 105 -3.19 -15.01 4.23
C PHE A 105 -4.48 -14.52 3.57
N GLN A 106 -4.49 -14.39 2.24
CA GLN A 106 -5.67 -13.97 1.49
C GLN A 106 -6.79 -15.00 1.61
N GLU A 107 -6.52 -16.30 1.50
CA GLU A 107 -7.54 -17.35 1.67
C GLU A 107 -8.26 -17.26 3.02
N LEU A 108 -7.49 -17.09 4.11
CA LEU A 108 -8.04 -16.93 5.45
C LEU A 108 -8.91 -15.68 5.57
N LEU A 109 -8.51 -14.57 4.95
CA LEU A 109 -9.29 -13.33 4.95
C LEU A 109 -10.53 -13.44 4.06
N LEU A 110 -10.44 -14.03 2.87
CA LEU A 110 -11.58 -14.24 1.98
C LEU A 110 -12.65 -15.09 2.68
N LYS A 111 -12.25 -16.18 3.33
CA LYS A 111 -13.16 -17.01 4.13
C LYS A 111 -13.79 -16.25 5.30
N LYS A 112 -13.06 -15.30 5.90
CA LYS A 112 -13.53 -14.53 7.06
C LYS A 112 -14.40 -13.33 6.69
N LEU A 113 -14.11 -12.67 5.58
CA LEU A 113 -14.72 -11.40 5.17
C LEU A 113 -15.89 -11.59 4.18
N GLY A 114 -15.97 -12.75 3.52
CA GLY A 114 -17.10 -13.12 2.66
C GLY A 114 -16.98 -12.60 1.22
N ALA A 115 -18.13 -12.54 0.53
CA ALA A 115 -18.19 -12.35 -0.92
C ALA A 115 -17.69 -10.99 -1.43
N ASN A 116 -17.70 -9.96 -0.58
CA ASN A 116 -17.27 -8.61 -0.94
C ASN A 116 -15.77 -8.38 -0.76
N ALA A 117 -15.03 -9.44 -0.41
CA ALA A 117 -13.60 -9.41 -0.25
C ALA A 117 -12.93 -9.90 -1.53
N HIS A 118 -12.00 -9.10 -2.06
CA HIS A 118 -11.31 -9.39 -3.31
C HIS A 118 -9.80 -9.38 -3.08
N PRO A 119 -9.07 -10.44 -3.46
CA PRO A 119 -7.63 -10.47 -3.35
C PRO A 119 -7.02 -9.56 -4.43
N PHE A 120 -5.86 -8.98 -4.12
CA PHE A 120 -5.10 -8.21 -5.08
C PHE A 120 -3.61 -8.45 -4.94
N TYR A 121 -2.91 -8.21 -6.05
CA TYR A 121 -1.46 -8.20 -6.13
C TYR A 121 -1.04 -6.95 -6.87
N PHE A 122 -0.10 -6.22 -6.28
CA PHE A 122 0.46 -5.02 -6.89
C PHE A 122 1.97 -5.17 -7.01
N GLU A 123 2.49 -5.08 -8.22
CA GLU A 123 3.91 -5.18 -8.48
C GLU A 123 4.57 -3.82 -8.37
N PHE A 124 5.77 -3.79 -7.79
CA PHE A 124 6.57 -2.57 -7.78
C PHE A 124 7.16 -2.32 -9.17
N PRO A 125 7.28 -1.06 -9.60
CA PRO A 125 8.02 -0.70 -10.80
C PRO A 125 9.51 -1.09 -10.69
N LEU A 126 10.08 -1.62 -11.78
CA LEU A 126 11.47 -2.12 -11.88
C LEU A 126 12.58 -1.07 -11.64
N LYS A 127 12.24 0.19 -11.38
CA LYS A 127 13.20 1.30 -11.18
C LYS A 127 12.88 2.15 -9.95
N CYS A 128 12.23 1.54 -8.97
CA CYS A 128 11.88 2.19 -7.72
C CYS A 128 13.10 2.22 -6.76
N PRO A 129 13.50 3.40 -6.23
CA PRO A 129 14.64 3.48 -5.31
C PRO A 129 14.34 2.85 -3.94
N ALA A 130 15.35 2.38 -3.22
CA ALA A 130 15.13 1.83 -1.87
C ALA A 130 14.50 2.84 -0.90
N SER A 131 13.73 2.35 0.09
CA SER A 131 13.29 3.19 1.21
C SER A 131 14.49 3.47 2.12
N ALA A 132 14.80 4.73 2.33
CA ALA A 132 15.93 5.15 3.13
C ALA A 132 15.61 6.49 3.80
N THR A 133 15.85 6.59 5.11
CA THR A 133 15.70 7.84 5.86
C THR A 133 17.02 8.17 6.53
N LEU A 134 17.64 9.26 6.09
CA LEU A 134 18.80 9.86 6.73
C LEU A 134 18.32 10.73 7.90
N LEU A 135 18.71 10.33 9.11
CA LEU A 135 18.56 11.14 10.30
C LEU A 135 19.66 12.21 10.30
N SER A 136 19.27 13.49 10.41
CA SER A 136 20.24 14.57 10.56
C SER A 136 20.94 14.48 11.93
N ALA A 137 22.20 14.90 11.99
CA ALA A 137 23.00 14.89 13.21
C ALA A 137 22.42 15.82 14.30
N ILE A 138 22.95 15.69 15.52
CA ILE A 138 22.54 16.34 16.79
C ILE A 138 22.25 17.86 16.68
N ARG A 139 22.79 18.57 15.69
CA ARG A 139 22.60 20.02 15.50
C ARG A 139 21.32 20.42 14.74
N ASP A 140 20.63 19.48 14.08
CA ASP A 140 19.38 19.75 13.34
C ASP A 140 18.35 18.62 13.58
N PRO A 141 17.99 18.37 14.86
CA PRO A 141 17.03 17.32 15.20
C PRO A 141 15.66 17.68 14.62
N GLY A 142 15.14 16.82 13.73
CA GLY A 142 13.83 16.98 13.12
C GLY A 142 13.82 16.97 11.60
N LYS A 143 14.95 17.27 10.94
CA LYS A 143 15.05 17.20 9.48
C LYS A 143 15.33 15.78 9.01
N LEU A 144 14.29 15.13 8.48
CA LEU A 144 14.40 13.84 7.81
C LEU A 144 14.66 14.07 6.33
N ARG A 145 15.59 13.29 5.76
CA ARG A 145 15.87 13.27 4.33
C ARG A 145 15.76 11.84 3.85
N GLY A 146 14.78 11.54 3.01
CA GLY A 146 14.57 10.16 2.65
C GLY A 146 13.56 9.90 1.56
N VAL A 147 13.48 8.65 1.16
CA VAL A 147 12.43 8.14 0.28
C VAL A 147 11.50 7.29 1.11
N ASP A 148 10.22 7.61 1.11
CA ASP A 148 9.17 6.80 1.70
C ASP A 148 8.19 6.29 0.64
N TYR A 149 7.62 5.11 0.90
CA TYR A 149 6.62 4.51 0.04
C TYR A 149 5.24 4.63 0.66
N GLU A 150 4.30 5.12 -0.14
CA GLU A 150 2.89 5.19 0.22
C GLU A 150 2.07 4.33 -0.76
N PHE A 151 1.35 3.33 -0.23
CA PHE A 151 0.34 2.62 -1.00
C PHE A 151 -1.03 3.28 -0.77
N ARG A 152 -1.71 3.62 -1.85
CA ARG A 152 -3.05 4.21 -1.84
C ARG A 152 -4.01 3.31 -2.58
N VAL A 153 -5.22 3.19 -2.04
CA VAL A 153 -6.35 2.57 -2.73
C VAL A 153 -7.46 3.59 -2.84
N TYR A 154 -8.00 3.74 -4.04
CA TYR A 154 -9.01 4.75 -4.34
C TYR A 154 -10.03 4.26 -5.37
N VAL A 155 -11.19 4.90 -5.41
CA VAL A 155 -12.27 4.61 -6.38
C VAL A 155 -12.22 5.67 -7.47
N ALA A 156 -12.27 5.32 -8.74
CA ALA A 156 -12.37 6.29 -9.84
C ALA A 156 -13.07 5.67 -11.05
N GLU A 157 -13.47 6.48 -12.01
CA GLU A 157 -14.00 5.98 -13.28
C GLU A 157 -12.85 5.52 -14.18
N THR A 158 -11.78 6.32 -14.22
CA THR A 158 -10.60 6.07 -15.07
C THR A 158 -9.30 6.10 -14.27
N ALA A 159 -8.29 5.34 -14.74
CA ALA A 159 -6.95 5.38 -14.18
C ALA A 159 -6.33 6.77 -14.37
N GLY A 160 -5.93 7.43 -13.27
CA GLY A 160 -5.21 8.71 -13.32
C GLY A 160 -6.06 9.97 -13.16
N GLU A 161 -7.37 9.87 -12.95
CA GLU A 161 -8.21 11.04 -12.63
C GLU A 161 -7.74 11.74 -11.35
N LYS A 162 -7.80 13.08 -11.36
CA LYS A 162 -7.53 13.90 -10.17
C LYS A 162 -8.48 13.46 -9.07
N GLN A 163 -7.88 13.01 -7.97
CA GLN A 163 -8.56 12.51 -6.78
C GLN A 163 -9.67 13.49 -6.35
N GLN A 164 -10.93 13.13 -6.62
CA GLN A 164 -12.06 13.76 -5.94
C GLN A 164 -11.89 13.47 -4.43
N LYS A 165 -12.25 14.41 -3.55
CA LYS A 165 -11.83 14.52 -2.14
C LYS A 165 -12.19 13.33 -1.19
N SER A 166 -12.53 12.16 -1.70
CA SER A 166 -13.05 10.99 -0.96
C SER A 166 -12.02 9.85 -0.77
N PHE A 167 -10.74 10.04 -1.10
CA PHE A 167 -9.79 8.92 -1.20
C PHE A 167 -8.78 8.81 -0.09
N THR A 168 -8.48 7.55 0.23
CA THR A 168 -7.90 7.13 1.49
C THR A 168 -6.44 6.75 1.32
N THR A 169 -5.57 7.43 2.07
CA THR A 169 -4.17 7.08 2.29
C THR A 169 -4.05 5.82 3.17
N MET A 170 -3.70 4.66 2.60
CA MET A 170 -3.60 3.39 3.33
C MET A 170 -2.32 2.59 3.03
N ALA A 171 -1.18 3.16 3.40
CA ALA A 171 -0.05 2.55 4.09
C ALA A 171 1.00 3.66 4.14
N LYS A 172 1.07 4.37 5.26
CA LYS A 172 2.13 5.36 5.48
C LYS A 172 3.35 4.55 5.89
N GLU A 173 4.43 4.65 5.11
CA GLU A 173 5.67 3.87 5.26
C GLU A 173 5.47 2.38 5.05
N ILE A 174 5.44 1.99 3.77
CA ILE A 174 5.86 0.65 3.40
C ILE A 174 7.40 0.64 3.40
N GLY A 175 8.01 -0.33 4.08
CA GLY A 175 9.44 -0.58 4.00
C GLY A 175 9.77 -1.20 2.65
N PHE A 176 10.66 -0.56 1.90
CA PHE A 176 11.25 -1.14 0.70
C PHE A 176 12.72 -1.36 1.00
N VAL A 177 13.10 -2.61 1.21
CA VAL A 177 14.45 -3.01 1.62
C VAL A 177 15.14 -3.66 0.44
N VAL A 178 16.35 -3.24 0.13
CA VAL A 178 17.20 -3.93 -0.85
C VAL A 178 18.09 -4.89 -0.06
N GLU A 179 18.08 -6.17 -0.44
CA GLU A 179 19.05 -7.18 0.04
C GLU A 179 20.04 -7.55 -1.06
#